data_AF-A0AAD3N6M0-F1
#
_entry.id   AF-A0AAD3N6M0-F1
#
_cell.length_a   1.000
_cell.length_b   1.000
_cell.length_c   1.000
_cell.angle_alpha   90.00
_cell.angle_beta   90.00
_cell.angle_gamma   90.00
#
_symmetry.space_group_name_H-M   'P 1'
#
loop_
_entity.id
_entity.type
_entity.pdbx_description
1 polymer ?
#
loop_
_entity_poly.entity_id
_entity_poly.type
_entity_poly.pdbx_seq_one_letter_code
_entity_poly.pdbx_strand_id
1 'polypeptide(L)'
;VYAVDWSQTRGENLIVSGSWDHTAKVWDSALSCSLTTLRGHEGVIYSTIWSPHIPGCFASASGDGTLRVWDLKAAACRLAIPAHNAEILSCDWCKYDQNVVATGSVDC
;
A
#
# COMPACT_ATOMS: atom_id res chain seq x y z
N VAL A 1 -7.27 11.77 -0.12
CA VAL A 1 -6.56 10.62 -0.72
C VAL A 1 -5.21 11.13 -1.16
N TYR A 2 -4.13 10.69 -0.51
CA TYR A 2 -2.78 11.17 -0.79
C TYR A 2 -2.09 10.34 -1.88
N ALA A 3 -2.46 9.06 -2.00
CA ALA A 3 -1.97 8.20 -3.05
C ALA A 3 -3.11 7.36 -3.64
N VAL A 4 -3.02 7.14 -4.95
CA VAL A 4 -3.85 6.20 -5.70
C VAL A 4 -2.92 5.40 -6.58
N ASP A 5 -3.07 4.08 -6.56
CA ASP A 5 -2.32 3.21 -7.45
C ASP A 5 -3.20 2.11 -8.04
N TRP A 6 -2.85 1.68 -9.25
CA TRP A 6 -3.57 0.68 -10.02
C TRP A 6 -2.83 -0.64 -9.93
N SER A 7 -3.57 -1.74 -9.80
CA SER A 7 -3.00 -3.07 -9.89
C SER A 7 -2.35 -3.28 -11.25
N GLN A 8 -1.12 -3.78 -11.23
CA GLN A 8 -0.31 -4.01 -12.44
C GLN A 8 -0.47 -5.44 -12.96
N THR A 9 -1.21 -6.32 -12.26
CA THR A 9 -1.42 -7.69 -12.69
C THR A 9 -2.50 -7.78 -13.77
N ARG A 10 -2.17 -8.36 -14.93
CA ARG A 10 -3.11 -8.59 -16.03
C ARG A 10 -4.28 -9.48 -15.57
N GLY A 11 -5.45 -8.87 -15.38
CA GLY A 11 -6.71 -9.56 -15.07
C GLY A 11 -7.48 -9.01 -13.88
N GLU A 12 -6.84 -8.22 -13.02
CA GLU A 12 -7.47 -7.64 -11.83
C GLU A 12 -7.45 -6.12 -11.94
N ASN A 13 -8.61 -5.49 -12.15
CA ASN A 13 -8.72 -4.03 -12.28
C ASN A 13 -8.94 -3.38 -10.89
N LEU A 14 -8.02 -3.70 -9.97
CA LEU A 14 -8.07 -3.24 -8.60
C LEU A 14 -7.36 -1.90 -8.46
N ILE A 15 -7.93 -0.99 -7.68
CA ILE A 15 -7.38 0.32 -7.38
C ILE A 15 -7.21 0.40 -5.86
N VAL A 16 -6.03 0.83 -5.40
CA VAL A 16 -5.81 1.17 -3.99
C VAL A 16 -5.79 2.67 -3.83
N SER A 17 -6.33 3.14 -2.72
CA SER A 17 -6.33 4.54 -2.32
C SER A 17 -5.90 4.65 -0.86
N GLY A 18 -4.82 5.41 -0.62
CA GLY A 18 -4.37 5.80 0.71
C GLY A 18 -5.00 7.12 1.12
N SER A 19 -5.54 7.19 2.33
CA SER A 19 -6.23 8.38 2.84
C SER A 19 -5.63 8.87 4.16
N TRP A 20 -5.96 10.13 4.49
CA TRP A 20 -5.59 10.79 5.74
C TRP A 20 -6.37 10.25 6.94
N ASP A 21 -7.46 9.52 6.68
CA ASP A 21 -8.27 8.84 7.68
C ASP A 21 -7.60 7.56 8.24
N HIS A 22 -6.30 7.37 7.98
CA HIS A 22 -5.49 6.22 8.40
C HIS A 22 -5.95 4.89 7.78
N THR A 23 -6.77 4.94 6.72
CA THR A 23 -7.27 3.75 6.03
C THR A 23 -6.78 3.67 4.59
N ALA A 24 -6.47 2.45 4.18
CA ALA A 24 -6.29 2.11 2.78
C ALA A 24 -7.60 1.48 2.27
N LYS A 25 -8.19 2.06 1.23
CA LYS A 25 -9.37 1.50 0.58
C LYS A 25 -8.99 0.88 -0.74
N VAL A 26 -9.46 -0.34 -0.98
CA VAL A 26 -9.32 -1.04 -2.25
C VAL A 26 -10.67 -1.09 -2.96
N TRP A 27 -10.63 -0.80 -4.25
CA TRP A 27 -11.78 -0.67 -5.13
C TRP A 27 -11.61 -1.63 -6.30
N ASP A 28 -12.71 -2.22 -6.75
CA ASP A 28 -12.75 -2.92 -8.03
C ASP A 28 -13.35 -2.00 -9.08
N SER A 29 -12.61 -1.73 -10.15
CA SER A 29 -13.14 -0.93 -11.25
C SER A 29 -14.29 -1.64 -11.97
N ALA A 30 -14.39 -2.97 -11.90
CA ALA A 30 -15.43 -3.75 -12.57
C ALA A 30 -16.77 -3.70 -11.81
N LEU A 31 -16.72 -3.66 -10.48
CA LEU A 31 -17.92 -3.72 -9.62
C LEU A 31 -18.36 -2.34 -9.07
N SER A 32 -17.63 -1.25 -9.37
CA SER A 32 -17.93 0.13 -8.92
C SER A 32 -18.16 0.26 -7.40
N CYS A 33 -17.68 -0.71 -6.61
CA CYS A 33 -17.88 -0.79 -5.17
C CYS A 33 -16.54 -0.90 -4.45
N SER A 34 -16.45 -0.36 -3.23
CA SER A 34 -15.32 -0.57 -2.35
C SER A 34 -15.30 -2.04 -1.89
N LEU A 35 -14.25 -2.77 -2.23
CA LEU A 35 -14.08 -4.18 -1.86
C LEU A 35 -13.73 -4.30 -0.37
N THR A 36 -12.69 -3.59 0.05
CA THR A 36 -12.12 -3.74 1.38
C THR A 36 -11.60 -2.41 1.90
N THR A 37 -11.80 -2.18 3.20
CA THR A 37 -11.19 -1.07 3.93
C THR A 37 -10.21 -1.66 4.92
N LEU A 38 -8.92 -1.42 4.69
CA LEU A 38 -7.84 -1.93 5.50
C LEU A 38 -7.46 -0.86 6.54
N ARG A 39 -7.69 -1.23 7.80
CA ARG A 39 -7.39 -0.41 8.98
C ARG A 39 -6.24 -1.04 9.73
N GLY A 40 -5.29 -0.23 10.16
CA GLY A 40 -4.15 -0.72 10.94
C GLY A 40 -3.03 0.29 11.07
N HIS A 41 -2.90 1.22 10.12
CA HIS A 41 -1.98 2.35 10.25
C HIS A 41 -2.42 3.28 11.38
N GLU A 42 -1.45 3.75 12.15
CA GLU A 42 -1.66 4.78 13.19
C GLU A 42 -1.38 6.18 12.65
N GLY A 43 -0.70 6.27 11.50
CA GLY A 43 -0.35 7.51 10.80
C GLY A 43 -1.07 7.70 9.46
N VAL A 44 -0.88 8.87 8.86
CA VAL A 44 -1.42 9.20 7.53
C VAL A 44 -0.74 8.34 6.48
N ILE A 45 -1.51 7.75 5.57
CA ILE A 45 -0.93 6.99 4.45
C ILE A 45 -0.55 7.97 3.35
N TYR A 46 0.75 8.18 3.17
CA TYR A 46 1.27 9.09 2.16
C TYR A 46 1.41 8.44 0.79
N SER A 47 1.83 7.17 0.76
CA SER A 47 2.04 6.44 -0.49
C SER A 47 1.55 5.00 -0.41
N THR A 48 1.09 4.49 -1.55
CA THR A 48 0.64 3.11 -1.73
C THR A 48 1.15 2.61 -3.06
N ILE A 49 1.69 1.40 -3.11
CA ILE A 49 2.25 0.81 -4.32
C ILE A 49 1.82 -0.65 -4.44
N TRP A 50 1.34 -1.05 -5.61
CA TRP A 50 1.01 -2.44 -5.90
C TRP A 50 2.26 -3.30 -6.17
N SER A 51 2.19 -4.56 -5.75
CA SER A 51 3.17 -5.56 -6.18
C SER A 51 2.89 -5.97 -7.63
N PRO A 52 3.88 -5.92 -8.54
CA PRO A 52 3.72 -6.45 -9.89
C PRO A 52 3.86 -7.97 -9.96
N HIS A 53 4.42 -8.59 -8.92
CA HIS A 53 4.73 -10.02 -8.89
C HIS A 53 3.66 -10.87 -8.19
N ILE A 54 3.05 -10.32 -7.12
CA ILE A 54 2.11 -11.06 -6.28
C ILE A 54 0.70 -10.49 -6.48
N PRO A 55 -0.24 -11.24 -7.06
CA PRO A 55 -1.61 -10.79 -7.25
C PRO A 55 -2.28 -10.51 -5.91
N GLY A 56 -2.95 -9.36 -5.81
CA GLY A 56 -3.63 -8.96 -4.57
C GLY A 56 -2.70 -8.42 -3.47
N CYS A 57 -1.40 -8.26 -3.71
CA CYS A 57 -0.48 -7.69 -2.72
C CYS A 57 -0.14 -6.24 -3.04
N PHE A 58 -0.13 -5.40 -2.02
CA PHE A 58 0.31 -4.01 -2.12
C PHE A 58 1.03 -3.56 -0.84
N ALA A 59 1.90 -2.58 -0.96
CA ALA A 59 2.59 -1.93 0.13
C ALA A 59 2.01 -0.54 0.36
N SER A 60 2.10 -0.07 1.59
CA SER A 60 1.63 1.24 2.02
C SER A 60 2.63 1.83 2.99
N ALA A 61 3.01 3.07 2.72
CA ALA A 61 3.89 3.88 3.53
C ALA A 61 3.06 4.87 4.35
N SER A 62 3.36 4.93 5.65
CA SER A 62 2.62 5.74 6.60
C SER A 62 3.54 6.71 7.33
N GLY A 63 2.95 7.81 7.81
CA GLY A 63 3.58 8.78 8.69
C GLY A 63 3.96 8.22 10.07
N ASP A 64 3.48 7.02 10.42
CA ASP A 64 3.90 6.34 11.65
C ASP A 64 5.31 5.69 11.57
N GLY A 65 6.04 5.91 10.46
CA GLY A 65 7.37 5.32 10.23
C GLY A 65 7.32 3.85 9.85
N THR A 66 6.12 3.28 9.66
CA THR A 66 5.93 1.90 9.27
C THR A 66 5.56 1.77 7.80
N LEU A 67 6.20 0.81 7.13
CA LEU A 67 5.76 0.29 5.85
C LEU A 67 4.98 -0.99 6.10
N ARG A 68 3.72 -1.02 5.67
CA ARG A 68 2.87 -2.20 5.78
C ARG A 68 2.59 -2.81 4.42
N VAL A 69 2.80 -4.12 4.33
CA VAL A 69 2.45 -4.95 3.18
C VAL A 69 1.14 -5.66 3.49
N TRP A 70 0.18 -5.50 2.60
CA TRP A 70 -1.16 -6.04 2.69
C TRP A 70 -1.36 -7.12 1.64
N ASP A 71 -2.07 -8.17 2.02
CA ASP A 71 -2.50 -9.23 1.12
C ASP A 71 -4.03 -9.26 1.10
N LEU A 72 -4.62 -9.01 -0.07
CA LEU A 72 -6.06 -8.98 -0.26
C LEU A 72 -6.71 -10.36 -0.15
N LYS A 73 -5.97 -11.45 -0.47
CA LYS A 73 -6.52 -12.81 -0.33
C LYS A 73 -6.72 -13.18 1.13
N ALA A 74 -5.81 -12.72 1.99
CA ALA A 74 -5.90 -12.90 3.43
C ALA A 74 -6.71 -11.78 4.13
N ALA A 75 -7.02 -10.69 3.41
CA ALA A 75 -7.63 -9.46 3.93
C ALA A 75 -6.94 -8.92 5.20
N ALA A 76 -5.61 -9.10 5.32
CA ALA A 76 -4.85 -8.82 6.53
C ALA A 76 -3.50 -8.14 6.23
N CYS A 77 -2.96 -7.45 7.24
CA CYS A 77 -1.56 -7.03 7.26
C CYS A 77 -0.68 -8.28 7.20
N ARG A 78 0.02 -8.50 6.09
CA ARG A 78 0.99 -9.59 5.99
C ARG A 78 2.28 -9.24 6.71
N LEU A 79 2.69 -7.98 6.63
CA LEU A 79 3.95 -7.51 7.19
C LEU A 79 3.84 -6.05 7.62
N ALA A 80 4.35 -5.74 8.81
CA ALA A 80 4.54 -4.38 9.28
C ALA A 80 6.04 -4.21 9.56
N ILE A 81 6.68 -3.36 8.76
CA ILE A 81 8.12 -3.09 8.82
C ILE A 81 8.29 -1.70 9.39
N PRO A 82 8.81 -1.54 10.62
CA PRO A 82 9.28 -0.24 11.08
C PRO A 82 10.57 0.09 10.32
N ALA A 83 10.44 0.86 9.23
CA ALA A 83 11.55 1.16 8.33
C ALA A 83 12.29 2.43 8.74
N HIS A 84 11.57 3.41 9.26
CA HIS A 84 12.08 4.74 9.59
C HIS A 84 11.53 5.23 10.93
N ASN A 85 12.22 6.21 11.53
CA ASN A 85 11.79 6.81 12.80
C ASN A 85 10.95 8.08 12.57
N ALA A 86 10.94 8.59 11.33
CA ALA A 86 10.11 9.69 10.88
C ALA A 86 9.10 9.25 9.80
N GLU A 87 8.33 10.22 9.29
CA GLU A 87 7.26 9.98 8.33
C GLU A 87 7.80 9.44 6.99
N ILE A 88 7.23 8.33 6.50
CA ILE A 88 7.58 7.81 5.16
C ILE A 88 6.72 8.51 4.13
N LEU A 89 7.33 9.31 3.26
CA LEU A 89 6.63 10.10 2.25
C LEU A 89 6.35 9.31 0.97
N SER A 90 7.25 8.41 0.59
CA SER A 90 7.18 7.69 -0.68
C SER A 90 7.65 6.26 -0.54
N CYS A 91 7.04 5.36 -1.30
CA CYS A 91 7.47 3.98 -1.46
C CYS A 91 7.38 3.56 -2.93
N ASP A 92 8.31 2.72 -3.36
CA ASP A 92 8.31 2.12 -4.69
C ASP A 92 8.67 0.64 -4.62
N TRP A 93 7.99 -0.19 -5.41
CA TRP A 93 8.22 -1.63 -5.45
C TRP A 93 9.04 -1.97 -6.69
N CYS A 94 10.13 -2.71 -6.51
CA CYS A 94 10.91 -3.21 -7.63
C CYS A 94 10.04 -4.11 -8.55
N LYS A 95 10.08 -3.82 -9.85
CA LYS A 95 9.35 -4.58 -10.89
C LYS A 95 10.00 -5.90 -11.30
N TYR A 96 11.25 -6.10 -10.91
CA TYR A 96 12.04 -7.27 -11.30
C TYR A 96 12.31 -8.21 -10.12
N ASP A 97 12.29 -7.69 -8.90
CA ASP A 97 12.52 -8.45 -7.68
C ASP A 97 11.37 -8.20 -6.69
N GLN A 98 10.65 -9.27 -6.36
CA GLN A 98 9.50 -9.25 -5.48
C GLN A 98 9.84 -8.84 -4.03
N ASN A 99 11.11 -8.96 -3.61
CA ASN A 99 11.52 -8.70 -2.23
C ASN A 99 12.09 -7.31 -1.99
N VAL A 100 12.16 -6.45 -3.01
CA VAL A 100 12.78 -5.12 -2.89
C VAL A 100 11.73 -4.03 -2.94
N VAL A 101 11.67 -3.24 -1.86
CA VAL A 101 10.84 -2.04 -1.74
C VAL A 101 11.73 -0.88 -1.32
N ALA A 102 11.71 0.20 -2.09
CA ALA A 102 12.38 1.44 -1.75
C ALA A 102 11.42 2.31 -0.90
N THR A 103 11.94 2.98 0.13
CA THR A 103 11.19 3.94 0.93
C THR A 103 11.99 5.24 1.05
N GLY A 104 11.28 6.37 0.99
CA GLY A 104 11.83 7.69 1.25
C GLY A 104 11.13 8.32 2.44
N SER A 105 11.90 8.78 3.41
CA SER A 105 11.40 9.39 4.65
C SER A 105 12.01 10.78 4.87
N VAL A 106 11.39 11.55 5.78
CA VAL A 106 11.76 12.93 6.13
C VAL A 106 13.05 13.00 6.97
N ASP A 107 13.48 11.88 7.55
CA ASP A 107 14.69 11.77 8.38
C ASP A 107 16.01 11.76 7.60
N CYS A 108 15.96 11.98 6.27
CA CYS A 108 17.11 12.06 5.38
C CYS A 108 17.58 13.50 5.10
#